data_AF-A0A441KK24-F1
#
_entry.id   AF-A0A441KK24-F1
#
_cell.length_a   1.000
_cell.length_b   1.000
_cell.length_c   1.000
_cell.angle_alpha   90.00
_cell.angle_beta   90.00
_cell.angle_gamma   90.00
#
_symmetry.space_group_name_H-M   'P 1'
#
loop_
_entity.id
_entity.type
_entity.pdbx_description
1 polymer ?
#
loop_
_entity_poly.entity_id
_entity_poly.type
_entity_poly.pdbx_seq_one_letter_code
_entity_poly.pdbx_strand_id
1 'polypeptide(L)'
;MTAFPATRVGSINKALVRAGCLTLSGSETQHPSGPAILLLYDLVLTTLAAYPWQHFKTFAKLAKTPAAADTQWTNVFTLPADRQDLPFAYFDRADCRNPFMVFEHRDNLLYSDADQIWCQYSRIVEPGLWPGYFMDLFTLNLAAEYALAIREDERLRATLLRECFGPPEMHGQGGRFALATSTDSQKSPAAQVGNGFDPFGGLYRSGG
;
A
#
# COMPACT_ATOMS: atom_id res chain seq x y z
N MET A 1 -9.89 27.80 9.82
CA MET A 1 -8.99 26.83 9.15
C MET A 1 -9.72 26.30 7.94
N THR A 2 -9.33 26.71 6.73
CA THR A 2 -9.88 26.15 5.49
C THR A 2 -9.50 24.67 5.40
N ALA A 3 -10.46 23.78 5.60
CA ALA A 3 -10.25 22.35 5.38
C ALA A 3 -9.99 22.17 3.89
N PHE A 4 -8.77 21.77 3.52
CA PHE A 4 -8.49 21.45 2.12
C PHE A 4 -9.33 20.24 1.70
N PRO A 5 -9.91 20.27 0.48
CA PRO A 5 -10.71 19.16 -0.02
C PRO A 5 -9.86 17.88 -0.04
N ALA A 6 -10.47 16.74 0.28
CA ALA A 6 -9.81 15.44 0.34
C ALA A 6 -9.56 14.89 -1.09
N THR A 7 -8.75 15.64 -1.84
CA THR A 7 -8.43 15.47 -3.26
C THR A 7 -6.92 15.51 -3.42
N ARG A 8 -6.42 15.03 -4.57
CA ARG A 8 -5.01 15.10 -4.92
C ARG A 8 -4.45 16.54 -4.82
N VAL A 9 -5.10 17.50 -5.47
CA VAL A 9 -4.75 18.93 -5.37
C VAL A 9 -4.74 19.41 -3.92
N GLY A 10 -5.72 19.01 -3.11
CA GLY A 10 -5.78 19.39 -1.70
C GLY A 10 -4.59 18.85 -0.89
N SER A 11 -4.15 17.63 -1.16
CA SER A 11 -2.95 17.04 -0.55
C SER A 11 -1.65 17.71 -1.00
N ILE A 12 -1.53 18.05 -2.27
CA ILE A 12 -0.39 18.81 -2.82
C ILE A 12 -0.31 20.20 -2.17
N ASN A 13 -1.43 20.92 -2.08
CA ASN A 13 -1.47 22.25 -1.49
C ASN A 13 -1.11 22.24 0.00
N LYS A 14 -1.52 21.21 0.76
CA LYS A 14 -1.07 21.01 2.14
C LYS A 14 0.45 20.86 2.24
N ALA A 15 1.05 20.07 1.35
CA ALA A 15 2.49 19.84 1.32
C ALA A 15 3.26 21.12 0.90
N LEU A 16 2.78 21.83 -0.12
CA LEU A 16 3.37 23.10 -0.57
C LEU A 16 3.38 24.15 0.55
N VAL A 17 2.26 24.33 1.25
CA VAL A 17 2.20 25.26 2.39
C VAL A 17 3.19 24.86 3.49
N ARG A 18 3.31 23.57 3.79
CA ARG A 18 4.28 23.08 4.78
C ARG A 18 5.73 23.28 4.34
N ALA A 19 6.00 23.17 3.04
CA ALA A 19 7.29 23.52 2.45
C ALA A 19 7.52 25.04 2.35
N GLY A 20 6.55 25.89 2.72
CA GLY A 20 6.64 27.35 2.62
C GLY A 20 6.47 27.89 1.19
N CYS A 21 5.90 27.09 0.29
CA CYS A 21 5.62 27.45 -1.10
C CYS A 21 4.20 28.00 -1.26
N LEU A 22 3.95 28.69 -2.38
CA LEU A 22 2.60 29.11 -2.78
C LEU A 22 1.77 27.89 -3.20
N THR A 23 0.48 27.93 -2.92
CA THR A 23 -0.48 26.90 -3.33
C THR A 23 -0.75 26.97 -4.84
N LEU A 24 -1.04 25.82 -5.44
CA LEU A 24 -1.54 25.75 -6.80
C LEU A 24 -2.97 26.29 -6.86
N SER A 25 -3.22 27.21 -7.80
CA SER A 25 -4.54 27.72 -8.16
C SER A 25 -4.91 27.17 -9.55
N GLY A 26 -5.91 26.28 -9.61
CA GLY A 26 -6.39 25.68 -10.87
C GLY A 26 -6.09 24.18 -11.01
N SER A 27 -6.13 23.66 -12.24
CA SER A 27 -5.82 22.26 -12.56
C SER A 27 -4.30 22.03 -12.63
N GLU A 28 -3.84 20.88 -12.13
CA GLU A 28 -2.45 20.48 -11.90
C GLU A 28 -1.50 20.66 -13.11
N THR A 29 -2.04 20.79 -14.33
CA THR A 29 -1.32 20.86 -15.61
C THR A 29 -0.93 22.27 -16.09
N GLN A 30 -1.41 23.35 -15.46
CA GLN A 30 -1.17 24.72 -15.95
C GLN A 30 0.08 25.40 -15.36
N HIS A 31 0.73 24.79 -14.36
CA HIS A 31 1.94 25.33 -13.75
C HIS A 31 3.20 24.85 -14.51
N PRO A 32 4.21 25.70 -14.76
CA PRO A 32 5.44 25.28 -15.47
C PRO A 32 6.20 24.15 -14.75
N SER A 33 6.10 24.06 -13.42
CA SER A 33 6.61 22.94 -12.61
C SER A 33 5.61 21.80 -12.39
N GLY A 34 4.43 21.86 -13.00
CA GLY A 34 3.31 20.94 -12.80
C GLY A 34 3.69 19.46 -12.97
N PRO A 35 4.37 19.06 -14.07
CA PRO A 35 4.80 17.67 -14.25
C PRO A 35 5.72 17.16 -13.15
N ALA A 36 6.69 17.97 -12.70
CA ALA A 36 7.62 17.57 -11.64
C ALA A 36 6.90 17.39 -10.29
N ILE A 37 5.96 18.27 -9.96
CA ILE A 37 5.13 18.19 -8.75
C ILE A 37 4.35 16.88 -8.71
N LEU A 38 3.78 16.47 -9.85
CA LEU A 38 2.99 15.24 -9.97
C LEU A 38 3.86 13.98 -9.92
N LEU A 39 5.02 13.99 -10.56
CA LEU A 39 5.94 12.86 -10.51
C LEU A 39 6.47 12.64 -9.07
N LEU A 40 6.78 13.71 -8.34
CA LEU A 40 7.18 13.59 -6.93
C LEU A 40 6.04 13.12 -6.04
N TYR A 41 4.81 13.55 -6.31
CA TYR A 41 3.62 13.02 -5.64
C TYR A 41 3.52 11.50 -5.82
N ASP A 42 3.62 11.03 -7.06
CA ASP A 42 3.51 9.61 -7.38
C ASP A 42 4.68 8.82 -6.77
N LEU A 43 5.91 9.35 -6.84
CA LEU A 43 7.11 8.74 -6.23
C LEU A 43 6.98 8.58 -4.72
N VAL A 44 6.53 9.64 -4.02
CA VAL A 44 6.32 9.60 -2.56
C VAL A 44 5.22 8.59 -2.22
N LEU A 45 4.16 8.55 -3.01
CA LEU A 45 3.05 7.62 -2.81
C LEU A 45 3.50 6.17 -3.00
N THR A 46 4.20 5.85 -4.08
CA THR A 46 4.72 4.49 -4.32
C THR A 46 5.74 4.08 -3.26
N THR A 47 6.58 5.01 -2.79
CA THR A 47 7.56 4.74 -1.72
C THR A 47 6.87 4.39 -0.41
N LEU A 48 5.85 5.17 -0.01
CA LEU A 48 5.10 4.89 1.20
C LEU A 48 4.20 3.65 1.06
N ALA A 49 3.66 3.40 -0.13
CA ALA A 49 2.83 2.22 -0.43
C ALA A 49 3.57 0.89 -0.37
N ALA A 50 4.91 0.90 -0.29
CA ALA A 50 5.71 -0.31 -0.04
C ALA A 50 5.36 -0.98 1.30
N TYR A 51 4.90 -0.22 2.30
CA TYR A 51 4.33 -0.79 3.51
C TYR A 51 2.88 -1.26 3.24
N PRO A 52 2.47 -2.46 3.70
CA PRO A 52 1.15 -3.02 3.43
C PRO A 52 0.05 -2.38 4.30
N TRP A 53 -0.24 -1.10 4.07
CA TRP A 53 -1.26 -0.33 4.78
C TRP A 53 -2.63 -0.97 4.69
N GLN A 54 -3.37 -1.04 5.80
CA GLN A 54 -4.70 -1.67 5.80
C GLN A 54 -5.67 -1.04 4.81
N HIS A 55 -5.66 0.28 4.67
CA HIS A 55 -6.58 1.02 3.82
C HIS A 55 -6.29 0.85 2.32
N PHE A 56 -5.14 0.27 1.95
CA PHE A 56 -4.85 -0.14 0.56
C PHE A 56 -5.17 -1.61 0.30
N LYS A 57 -5.44 -2.41 1.34
CA LYS A 57 -5.77 -3.83 1.15
C LYS A 57 -7.15 -3.98 0.54
N THR A 58 -7.22 -4.78 -0.51
CA THR A 58 -8.47 -5.11 -1.18
C THR A 58 -8.50 -6.57 -1.60
N PHE A 59 -9.69 -7.07 -1.93
CA PHE A 59 -9.91 -8.43 -2.40
C PHE A 59 -10.53 -8.39 -3.80
N ALA A 60 -10.05 -9.25 -4.69
CA ALA A 60 -10.64 -9.45 -6.00
C ALA A 60 -10.70 -10.93 -6.37
N LYS A 61 -11.74 -11.31 -7.10
CA LYS A 61 -11.80 -12.61 -7.78
C LYS A 61 -10.98 -12.52 -9.06
N LEU A 62 -10.08 -13.47 -9.27
CA LEU A 62 -9.25 -13.51 -10.47
C LEU A 62 -10.05 -14.02 -11.67
N ALA A 63 -9.79 -13.43 -12.83
CA ALA A 63 -10.35 -13.88 -14.10
C ALA A 63 -9.48 -15.02 -14.66
N LYS A 64 -10.14 -16.09 -15.16
CA LYS A 64 -9.47 -17.16 -15.88
C LYS A 64 -8.96 -16.65 -17.23
N THR A 65 -7.73 -16.97 -17.55
CA THR A 65 -7.13 -16.71 -18.86
C THR A 65 -7.40 -17.89 -19.78
N PRO A 66 -7.81 -17.69 -21.04
CA PRO A 66 -8.01 -18.77 -22.00
C PRO A 66 -6.69 -19.37 -22.54
N ALA A 67 -5.57 -19.20 -21.82
CA ALA A 67 -4.27 -19.74 -22.20
C ALA A 67 -4.26 -21.28 -22.10
N ALA A 68 -3.43 -21.94 -22.91
CA ALA A 68 -3.26 -23.38 -22.83
C ALA A 68 -2.74 -23.76 -21.43
N ALA A 69 -3.49 -24.62 -20.73
CA ALA A 69 -3.05 -25.23 -19.49
C ALA A 69 -1.69 -25.93 -19.70
N ASP A 70 -0.81 -25.82 -18.70
CA ASP A 70 0.49 -26.49 -18.74
C ASP A 70 0.35 -27.94 -18.26
N THR A 71 1.36 -28.77 -18.50
CA THR A 71 1.40 -30.19 -18.06
C THR A 71 1.20 -30.33 -16.55
N GLN A 72 1.61 -29.31 -15.79
CA GLN A 72 1.56 -29.29 -14.33
C GLN A 72 0.28 -28.66 -13.75
N TRP A 73 -0.36 -27.73 -14.46
CA TRP A 73 -1.40 -26.87 -13.90
C TRP A 73 -2.63 -26.78 -14.79
N THR A 74 -3.79 -27.03 -14.20
CA THR A 74 -5.06 -27.13 -14.93
C THR A 74 -5.63 -25.77 -15.37
N ASN A 75 -5.48 -24.73 -14.54
CA ASN A 75 -6.05 -23.41 -14.78
C ASN A 75 -4.99 -22.31 -14.72
N VAL A 76 -5.24 -21.23 -15.46
CA VAL A 76 -4.41 -20.02 -15.47
C VAL A 76 -5.29 -18.81 -15.17
N PHE A 77 -4.82 -17.92 -14.30
CA PHE A 77 -5.53 -16.72 -13.87
C PHE A 77 -4.69 -15.46 -14.11
N THR A 78 -5.36 -14.37 -14.47
CA THR A 78 -4.71 -13.05 -14.65
C THR A 78 -4.75 -12.26 -13.35
N LEU A 79 -3.61 -11.72 -12.93
CA LEU A 79 -3.53 -10.86 -11.75
C LEU A 79 -4.11 -9.46 -12.03
N PRO A 80 -4.68 -8.77 -11.01
CA PRO A 80 -5.27 -7.44 -11.20
C PRO A 80 -4.25 -6.40 -11.69
N ALA A 81 -4.60 -5.60 -12.69
CA ALA A 81 -3.69 -4.61 -13.28
C ALA A 81 -3.42 -3.41 -12.36
N ASP A 82 -4.31 -3.15 -11.40
CA ASP A 82 -4.26 -2.02 -10.45
C ASP A 82 -3.49 -2.34 -9.16
N ARG A 83 -2.91 -3.54 -9.04
CA ARG A 83 -2.06 -3.93 -7.92
C ARG A 83 -0.74 -3.15 -7.93
N GLN A 84 -0.25 -2.82 -6.74
CA GLN A 84 1.08 -2.21 -6.58
C GLN A 84 2.22 -3.23 -6.55
N ASP A 85 1.93 -4.41 -5.99
CA ASP A 85 2.90 -5.48 -5.80
C ASP A 85 2.18 -6.83 -5.95
N LEU A 86 2.91 -7.93 -5.78
CA LEU A 86 2.34 -9.26 -5.68
C LEU A 86 1.29 -9.32 -4.55
N PRO A 87 0.16 -10.01 -4.79
CA PRO A 87 -0.83 -10.24 -3.74
C PRO A 87 -0.25 -10.89 -2.48
N PHE A 88 -0.77 -10.49 -1.33
CA PHE A 88 -0.37 -10.98 -0.01
C PHE A 88 -0.79 -12.44 0.22
N ALA A 89 -1.95 -12.82 -0.32
CA ALA A 89 -2.54 -14.13 -0.13
C ALA A 89 -3.52 -14.47 -1.27
N TYR A 90 -3.68 -15.76 -1.51
CA TYR A 90 -4.66 -16.33 -2.42
C TYR A 90 -5.64 -17.19 -1.66
N PHE A 91 -6.84 -17.35 -2.19
CA PHE A 91 -7.93 -18.12 -1.61
C PHE A 91 -8.65 -18.87 -2.72
N ASP A 92 -8.94 -20.14 -2.50
CA ASP A 92 -9.71 -21.00 -3.42
C ASP A 92 -11.22 -20.95 -3.15
N ARG A 93 -11.63 -20.21 -2.11
CA ARG A 93 -13.02 -20.06 -1.67
C ARG A 93 -13.39 -18.59 -1.50
N ALA A 94 -14.65 -18.29 -1.78
CA ALA A 94 -15.19 -16.93 -1.71
C ALA A 94 -15.19 -16.32 -0.31
N ASP A 95 -15.16 -17.15 0.75
CA ASP A 95 -15.13 -16.68 2.14
C ASP A 95 -13.76 -16.11 2.55
N CYS A 96 -12.70 -16.34 1.76
CA CYS A 96 -11.36 -15.77 1.93
C CYS A 96 -10.78 -15.94 3.35
N ARG A 97 -11.11 -17.05 4.03
CA ARG A 97 -10.68 -17.30 5.41
C ARG A 97 -9.36 -18.05 5.51
N ASN A 98 -9.17 -19.04 4.65
CA ASN A 98 -8.01 -19.93 4.66
C ASN A 98 -7.15 -19.66 3.43
N PRO A 99 -5.90 -19.20 3.60
CA PRO A 99 -5.00 -19.01 2.47
C PRO A 99 -4.75 -20.33 1.73
N PHE A 100 -4.87 -20.27 0.42
CA PHE A 100 -4.59 -21.36 -0.50
C PHE A 100 -3.13 -21.30 -0.92
N MET A 101 -2.42 -22.44 -0.88
CA MET A 101 -0.97 -22.51 -1.05
C MET A 101 -0.51 -23.25 -2.31
N VAL A 102 -1.43 -23.89 -3.06
CA VAL A 102 -1.09 -24.76 -4.19
C VAL A 102 -1.21 -23.98 -5.50
N PHE A 103 -0.23 -23.10 -5.73
CA PHE A 103 -0.19 -22.25 -6.92
C PHE A 103 1.26 -21.93 -7.32
N GLU A 104 1.43 -21.46 -8.55
CA GLU A 104 2.71 -20.98 -9.06
C GLU A 104 2.55 -19.63 -9.77
N HIS A 105 3.50 -18.73 -9.52
CA HIS A 105 3.61 -17.45 -10.20
C HIS A 105 4.55 -17.54 -11.40
N ARG A 106 4.06 -17.12 -12.57
CA ARG A 106 4.91 -16.87 -13.74
C ARG A 106 4.44 -15.59 -14.43
N ASP A 107 5.37 -14.65 -14.60
CA ASP A 107 5.10 -13.31 -15.12
C ASP A 107 3.93 -12.62 -14.37
N ASN A 108 2.88 -12.22 -15.09
CA ASN A 108 1.68 -11.61 -14.52
C ASN A 108 0.50 -12.59 -14.41
N LEU A 109 0.80 -13.89 -14.37
CA LEU A 109 -0.18 -14.97 -14.34
C LEU A 109 0.01 -15.83 -13.08
N LEU A 110 -1.09 -16.41 -12.65
CA LEU A 110 -1.17 -17.37 -11.55
C LEU A 110 -1.65 -18.71 -12.10
N TYR A 111 -0.86 -19.75 -11.90
CA TYR A 111 -1.15 -21.12 -12.32
C TYR A 111 -1.62 -21.93 -11.12
N SER A 112 -2.72 -22.66 -11.27
CA SER A 112 -3.28 -23.47 -10.18
C SER A 112 -4.29 -24.50 -10.69
N ASP A 113 -4.55 -25.52 -9.88
CA ASP A 113 -5.59 -26.51 -10.14
C ASP A 113 -6.97 -26.09 -9.60
N ALA A 114 -7.05 -25.03 -8.79
CA ALA A 114 -8.32 -24.53 -8.27
C ALA A 114 -9.21 -23.97 -9.40
N ASP A 115 -10.52 -24.21 -9.30
CA ASP A 115 -11.49 -23.68 -10.28
C ASP A 115 -11.67 -22.16 -10.14
N GLN A 116 -11.57 -21.62 -8.93
CA GLN A 116 -11.75 -20.20 -8.67
C GLN A 116 -10.71 -19.74 -7.67
N ILE A 117 -10.13 -18.57 -7.91
CA ILE A 117 -9.17 -17.96 -7.01
C ILE A 117 -9.58 -16.52 -6.73
N TRP A 118 -9.47 -16.14 -5.46
CA TRP A 118 -9.51 -14.77 -4.97
C TRP A 118 -8.12 -14.41 -4.47
N CYS A 119 -7.75 -13.14 -4.59
CA CYS A 119 -6.50 -12.64 -4.06
C CYS A 119 -6.73 -11.42 -3.16
N GLN A 120 -5.93 -11.31 -2.11
CA GLN A 120 -5.80 -10.09 -1.32
C GLN A 120 -4.54 -9.34 -1.75
N TYR A 121 -4.67 -8.08 -2.15
CA TYR A 121 -3.56 -7.29 -2.67
C TYR A 121 -3.64 -5.82 -2.25
N SER A 122 -2.56 -5.07 -2.48
CA SER A 122 -2.50 -3.64 -2.25
C SER A 122 -2.89 -2.86 -3.50
N ARG A 123 -3.86 -1.96 -3.36
CA ARG A 123 -4.33 -1.02 -4.39
C ARG A 123 -4.26 0.39 -3.83
N ILE A 124 -3.68 1.32 -4.60
CA ILE A 124 -3.72 2.74 -4.26
C ILE A 124 -5.15 3.24 -4.37
N VAL A 125 -5.63 3.85 -3.28
CA VAL A 125 -6.94 4.50 -3.21
C VAL A 125 -6.80 6.02 -3.22
N GLU A 126 -7.89 6.71 -3.55
CA GLU A 126 -7.94 8.17 -3.58
C GLU A 126 -7.65 8.81 -2.22
N PRO A 127 -7.07 10.03 -2.18
CA PRO A 127 -6.74 10.73 -0.93
C PRO A 127 -7.90 10.94 0.03
N GLY A 128 -9.14 10.94 -0.47
CA GLY A 128 -10.35 11.02 0.34
C GLY A 128 -10.57 9.83 1.28
N LEU A 129 -9.96 8.69 0.99
CA LEU A 129 -10.05 7.46 1.78
C LEU A 129 -8.85 7.27 2.72
N TRP A 130 -7.87 8.17 2.66
CA TRP A 130 -6.67 8.04 3.48
C TRP A 130 -6.96 8.40 4.93
N PRO A 131 -6.52 7.57 5.89
CA PRO A 131 -6.63 7.91 7.29
C PRO A 131 -5.69 9.08 7.63
N GLY A 132 -6.08 9.87 8.64
CA GLY A 132 -5.33 11.08 9.02
C GLY A 132 -3.84 10.86 9.29
N TYR A 133 -3.46 9.72 9.89
CA TYR A 133 -2.05 9.41 10.16
C TYR A 133 -1.24 9.20 8.87
N PHE A 134 -1.84 8.59 7.85
CA PHE A 134 -1.19 8.38 6.55
C PHE A 134 -1.11 9.70 5.79
N MET A 135 -2.19 10.48 5.81
CA MET A 135 -2.22 11.81 5.19
C MET A 135 -1.16 12.74 5.78
N ASP A 136 -0.98 12.75 7.09
CA ASP A 136 0.06 13.53 7.79
C ASP A 136 1.46 13.11 7.34
N LEU A 137 1.74 11.81 7.34
CA LEU A 137 3.01 11.23 6.92
C LEU A 137 3.31 11.55 5.44
N PHE A 138 2.34 11.32 4.57
CA PHE A 138 2.43 11.61 3.14
C PHE A 138 2.70 13.10 2.89
N THR A 139 1.95 13.99 3.55
CA THR A 139 2.11 15.45 3.42
C THR A 139 3.50 15.88 3.87
N LEU A 140 4.03 15.29 4.95
CA LEU A 140 5.35 15.61 5.48
C LEU A 140 6.47 15.18 4.52
N ASN A 141 6.41 13.95 4.01
CA ASN A 141 7.39 13.44 3.04
C ASN A 141 7.35 14.25 1.74
N LEU A 142 6.14 14.50 1.22
CA LEU A 142 5.96 15.29 0.00
C LEU A 142 6.47 16.73 0.16
N ALA A 143 6.25 17.36 1.31
CA ALA A 143 6.78 18.68 1.61
C ALA A 143 8.32 18.69 1.63
N ALA A 144 8.96 17.61 2.08
CA ALA A 144 10.41 17.48 2.07
C ALA A 144 10.98 17.42 0.65
N GLU A 145 10.35 16.64 -0.23
CA GLU A 145 10.75 16.55 -1.63
C GLU A 145 10.50 17.87 -2.39
N TYR A 146 9.38 18.56 -2.11
CA TYR A 146 9.13 19.89 -2.66
C TYR A 146 10.10 20.97 -2.14
N ALA A 147 10.56 20.87 -0.88
CA ALA A 147 11.56 21.79 -0.36
C ALA A 147 12.85 21.76 -1.19
N LEU A 148 13.28 20.58 -1.66
CA LEU A 148 14.42 20.48 -2.57
C LEU A 148 14.06 20.83 -4.00
N ALA A 149 13.02 20.24 -4.56
CA ALA A 149 12.72 20.37 -5.99
C ALA A 149 12.22 21.75 -6.42
N ILE A 150 11.60 22.51 -5.50
CA ILE A 150 11.02 23.83 -5.80
C ILE A 150 11.85 24.95 -5.19
N ARG A 151 12.31 24.79 -3.93
CA ARG A 151 13.03 25.84 -3.20
C ARG A 151 14.54 25.64 -3.18
N GLU A 152 15.04 24.49 -3.63
CA GLU A 152 16.46 24.13 -3.56
C GLU A 152 17.01 24.20 -2.12
N ASP A 153 16.15 23.96 -1.12
CA ASP A 153 16.50 24.04 0.31
C ASP A 153 16.80 22.65 0.87
N GLU A 154 18.06 22.22 0.73
CA GLU A 154 18.54 20.94 1.24
C GLU A 154 18.41 20.80 2.76
N ARG A 155 18.56 21.91 3.51
CA ARG A 155 18.48 21.89 4.97
C ARG A 155 17.05 21.61 5.41
N LEU A 156 16.08 22.30 4.83
CA LEU A 156 14.67 22.06 5.11
C LEU A 156 14.26 20.64 4.72
N ARG A 157 14.70 20.13 3.56
CA ARG A 157 14.47 18.73 3.18
C ARG A 157 15.02 17.77 4.23
N ALA A 158 16.26 17.94 4.67
CA ALA A 158 16.87 17.08 5.67
C ALA A 158 16.11 17.11 7.02
N THR A 159 15.65 18.29 7.46
CA THR A 159 14.84 18.44 8.67
C THR A 159 13.50 17.70 8.54
N LEU A 160 12.79 17.89 7.43
CA LEU A 160 11.48 17.26 7.21
C LEU A 160 11.59 15.74 7.04
N LEU A 161 12.61 15.24 6.32
CA LEU A 161 12.88 13.80 6.22
C LEU A 161 13.25 13.20 7.57
N ARG A 162 14.00 13.91 8.40
CA ARG A 162 14.30 13.47 9.78
C ARG A 162 13.05 13.41 10.65
N GLU A 163 12.10 14.33 10.49
CA GLU A 163 10.79 14.25 11.17
C GLU A 163 9.96 13.07 10.63
N CYS A 164 10.02 12.83 9.32
CA CYS A 164 9.27 11.79 8.62
C CYS A 164 9.74 10.38 8.99
N PHE A 165 11.04 10.10 8.85
CA PHE A 165 11.62 8.76 8.95
C PHE A 165 12.58 8.57 10.14
N GLY A 166 12.78 9.62 10.95
CA GLY A 166 13.71 9.61 12.07
C GLY A 166 15.16 9.93 11.67
N PRO A 167 16.09 9.92 12.64
CA PRO A 167 17.51 10.09 12.37
C PRO A 167 18.06 8.95 11.50
N PRO A 168 19.16 9.17 10.76
CA PRO A 168 19.76 8.17 9.86
C PRO A 168 20.09 6.83 10.54
N GLU A 169 20.41 6.85 11.83
CA GLU A 169 20.69 5.68 12.67
C GLU A 169 19.50 4.71 12.78
N MET A 170 18.26 5.19 12.57
CA MET A 170 17.06 4.35 12.57
C MET A 170 16.74 3.73 11.20
N HIS A 171 17.64 3.87 10.22
CA HIS A 171 17.53 3.27 8.88
C HIS A 171 16.16 3.49 8.21
N GLY A 172 15.57 4.67 8.41
CA GLY A 172 14.29 5.05 7.81
C GLY A 172 13.05 4.47 8.49
N GLN A 173 13.20 3.80 9.64
CA GLN A 173 12.09 3.15 10.37
C GLN A 173 11.61 3.97 11.58
N GLY A 174 12.02 5.21 11.72
CA GLY A 174 11.69 6.09 12.85
C GLY A 174 10.64 7.15 12.52
N GLY A 175 10.59 8.20 13.35
CA GLY A 175 9.80 9.41 13.09
C GLY A 175 8.29 9.19 12.97
N ARG A 176 7.65 10.00 12.12
CA ARG A 176 6.21 9.90 11.84
C ARG A 176 5.83 8.59 11.16
N PHE A 177 6.75 7.98 10.40
CA PHE A 177 6.56 6.69 9.76
C PHE A 177 6.33 5.59 10.80
N ALA A 178 7.18 5.50 11.83
CA ALA A 178 7.02 4.54 12.94
C ALA A 178 5.68 4.70 13.69
N LEU A 179 5.26 5.94 13.92
CA LEU A 179 3.98 6.22 14.57
C LEU A 179 2.80 5.79 13.70
N ALA A 180 2.87 6.08 12.40
CA ALA A 180 1.83 5.72 11.43
C ALA A 180 1.69 4.20 11.30
N THR A 181 2.81 3.47 11.18
CA THR A 181 2.79 1.99 11.08
C THR A 181 2.32 1.34 12.38
N SER A 182 2.74 1.85 13.54
CA SER A 182 2.23 1.39 14.85
C SER A 182 0.71 1.62 14.98
N THR A 183 0.22 2.79 14.56
CA THR A 183 -1.21 3.11 14.57
C THR A 183 -2.02 2.23 13.62
N ASP A 184 -1.50 1.98 12.41
CA ASP A 184 -2.13 1.10 11.41
C ASP A 184 -2.23 -0.34 11.94
N SER A 185 -1.14 -0.83 12.55
CA SER A 185 -1.08 -2.16 13.17
C SER A 185 -2.06 -2.31 14.33
N GLN A 186 -2.12 -1.34 15.25
CA GLN A 186 -3.07 -1.37 16.39
C GLN A 186 -4.54 -1.38 15.95
N LYS A 187 -4.85 -0.77 14.81
CA LYS A 187 -6.22 -0.73 14.26
C LYS A 187 -6.54 -1.96 13.39
N SER A 188 -5.56 -2.81 13.14
CA SER A 188 -5.74 -4.05 12.38
C SER A 188 -6.27 -5.15 13.30
N PRO A 189 -7.32 -5.89 12.91
CA PRO A 189 -7.70 -7.10 13.63
C PRO A 189 -6.55 -8.11 13.57
N ALA A 190 -6.28 -8.79 14.68
CA ALA A 190 -5.28 -9.86 14.70
C ALA A 190 -5.65 -10.91 13.65
N ALA A 191 -4.70 -11.30 12.80
CA ALA A 191 -4.88 -12.43 11.90
C ALA A 191 -5.24 -13.65 12.77
N GLN A 192 -6.39 -14.25 12.51
CA GLN A 192 -6.81 -15.46 13.20
C GLN A 192 -5.77 -16.53 12.85
N VAL A 193 -4.86 -16.82 13.78
CA VAL A 193 -3.91 -17.93 13.66
C VAL A 193 -4.76 -19.16 13.41
N GLY A 194 -4.57 -19.77 12.24
CA GLY A 194 -5.42 -20.83 11.72
C GLY A 194 -5.75 -21.83 12.81
N ASN A 195 -7.04 -22.18 12.92
CA ASN A 195 -7.57 -23.16 13.87
C ASN A 195 -6.55 -24.29 14.03
N GLY A 196 -5.84 -24.28 15.16
CA GLY A 196 -4.71 -25.16 15.40
C GLY A 196 -5.18 -26.60 15.31
N PHE A 197 -4.98 -27.21 14.15
CA PHE A 197 -5.01 -28.65 14.02
C PHE A 197 -3.72 -29.11 14.68
N ASP A 198 -3.76 -29.30 15.99
CA ASP A 198 -2.71 -29.96 16.73
C ASP A 198 -2.70 -31.43 16.27
N PRO A 199 -1.67 -31.88 15.53
CA PRO A 199 -1.60 -33.25 15.04
C PRO A 199 -1.50 -34.29 16.17
N PHE A 200 -1.31 -33.86 17.43
CA PHE A 200 -1.23 -34.73 18.61
C PHE A 200 -2.47 -34.67 19.51
N GLY A 201 -3.37 -33.70 19.32
CA GLY A 201 -4.59 -33.54 20.15
C GLY A 201 -5.62 -34.66 19.97
N GLY A 202 -5.55 -35.39 18.85
CA GLY A 202 -6.44 -36.52 18.55
C GLY A 202 -6.11 -37.82 19.28
N LEU A 203 -4.89 -37.99 19.81
CA LEU A 203 -4.44 -39.24 20.44
C LEU A 203 -4.90 -39.39 21.89
N TYR A 204 -5.22 -38.30 22.57
CA TYR A 204 -5.68 -38.34 23.98
C TYR A 204 -7.19 -38.53 24.15
N ARG A 205 -7.99 -38.50 23.06
CA ARG A 205 -9.46 -38.54 23.14
C ARG A 205 -10.10 -39.90 22.83
N SER A 206 -9.34 -40.92 22.43
CA SER A 206 -9.88 -42.26 22.09
C SER A 206 -9.66 -43.32 23.18
N GLY A 207 -9.40 -42.92 24.43
CA GLY A 207 -9.12 -43.81 25.55
C GLY A 207 -10.14 -43.72 26.69
N GLY A 208 -11.43 -43.60 26.37
CA GLY A 208 -12.54 -43.59 27.34
C GLY A 208 -13.70 -44.43 26.87
#